data_AF-A0A6P7REF0-F1
#
_entry.id   AF-A0A6P7REF0-F1
#
_cell.length_a   1.000
_cell.length_b   1.000
_cell.length_c   1.000
_cell.angle_alpha   90.00
_cell.angle_beta   90.00
_cell.angle_gamma   90.00
#
_symmetry.space_group_name_H-M   'P 1'
#
loop_
_entity.id
_entity.type
_entity.pdbx_description
1 polymer ?
#
loop_
_entity_poly.entity_id
_entity_poly.type
_entity_poly.pdbx_seq_one_letter_code
_entity_poly.pdbx_strand_id
1 'polypeptide(L)'
;MVGLKAPYVSGFLAFREVPFLVELVQRLQEKEPDLMPQVILVDGNGVLHQRGFGVACHLGVLTELPCIGVAKKLLQVDGLENNALHKEKIVLLQAGGDTFPLIGSSGTVLGMALRSHDHSTKPLYVSVGHRISLEVAVRLTHHCCRFRIPEPIRQADIRSREYIRRTLGQLGVAPAQRKDRSQKEQRPNACPQGGPGAPADQGRPPECHGRDSSSDPKAPKPGFQKQKDQQLEGTGHQEDSDLWPPSPAWVQSPP
;
A
#
# COMPACT_ATOMS: atom_id res chain seq x y z
N MET A 1 -20.18 4.09 20.55
CA MET A 1 -19.42 2.91 20.11
C MET A 1 -20.35 2.05 19.28
N VAL A 2 -19.90 1.50 18.15
CA VAL A 2 -20.75 0.65 17.28
C VAL A 2 -20.44 -0.82 17.54
N GLY A 3 -21.46 -1.66 17.60
CA GLY A 3 -21.31 -3.12 17.77
C GLY A 3 -21.39 -3.84 16.44
N LEU A 4 -20.30 -4.44 15.98
CA LEU A 4 -20.26 -5.20 14.72
C LEU A 4 -20.78 -6.63 14.92
N LYS A 5 -22.10 -6.81 14.78
CA LYS A 5 -22.79 -8.08 15.07
C LYS A 5 -22.53 -9.20 14.05
N ALA A 6 -22.34 -8.85 12.79
CA ALA A 6 -22.03 -9.84 11.75
C ALA A 6 -20.64 -10.49 11.98
N PRO A 7 -20.47 -11.79 11.67
CA PRO A 7 -19.19 -12.48 11.85
C PRO A 7 -18.11 -11.94 10.94
N TYR A 8 -16.84 -12.07 11.35
CA TYR A 8 -15.71 -11.77 10.48
C TYR A 8 -15.42 -12.94 9.54
N VAL A 9 -15.69 -12.75 8.25
CA VAL A 9 -15.31 -13.68 7.18
C VAL A 9 -14.49 -12.90 6.15
N SER A 10 -13.32 -13.44 5.78
CA SER A 10 -12.45 -12.81 4.78
C SER A 10 -13.20 -12.64 3.46
N GLY A 11 -13.11 -11.47 2.84
CA GLY A 11 -13.89 -11.11 1.64
C GLY A 11 -15.33 -10.66 1.92
N PHE A 12 -15.77 -10.58 3.18
CA PHE A 12 -17.12 -10.11 3.56
C PHE A 12 -17.08 -8.97 4.59
N LEU A 13 -15.95 -8.29 4.73
CA LEU A 13 -15.78 -7.18 5.69
C LEU A 13 -16.83 -6.08 5.48
N ALA A 14 -17.22 -5.84 4.22
CA ALA A 14 -18.24 -4.85 3.86
C ALA A 14 -19.58 -5.05 4.60
N PHE A 15 -20.02 -6.29 4.82
CA PHE A 15 -21.27 -6.57 5.53
C PHE A 15 -21.23 -6.16 7.02
N ARG A 16 -20.02 -6.04 7.59
CA ARG A 16 -19.86 -5.56 8.97
C ARG A 16 -19.86 -4.04 9.03
N GLU A 17 -19.19 -3.38 8.09
CA GLU A 17 -18.87 -1.95 8.19
C GLU A 17 -19.85 -1.06 7.43
N VAL A 18 -20.27 -1.46 6.23
CA VAL A 18 -21.04 -0.61 5.30
C VAL A 18 -22.38 -0.14 5.89
N PRO A 19 -23.17 -0.96 6.62
CA PRO A 19 -24.42 -0.46 7.21
C PRO A 19 -24.22 0.78 8.09
N PHE A 20 -23.14 0.81 8.88
CA PHE A 20 -22.81 1.95 9.73
C PHE A 20 -22.29 3.14 8.92
N LEU A 21 -21.55 2.89 7.83
CA LEU A 21 -21.07 3.97 6.96
C LEU A 21 -22.23 4.63 6.19
N VAL A 22 -23.20 3.85 5.72
CA VAL A 22 -24.41 4.36 5.07
C VAL A 22 -25.22 5.23 6.04
N GLU A 23 -25.37 4.80 7.30
CA GLU A 23 -26.03 5.60 8.35
C GLU A 23 -25.33 6.97 8.55
N LEU A 24 -23.99 7.00 8.53
CA LEU A 24 -23.24 8.26 8.64
C LEU A 24 -23.46 9.19 7.45
N VAL A 25 -23.53 8.64 6.23
CA VAL A 25 -23.79 9.42 5.02
C VAL A 25 -25.22 9.96 5.04
N GLN A 26 -26.22 9.15 5.40
CA GLN A 26 -27.61 9.57 5.53
C GLN A 26 -27.76 10.68 6.58
N ARG A 27 -27.13 10.51 7.75
CA ARG A 27 -27.13 11.53 8.79
C ARG A 27 -26.48 12.84 8.33
N LEU A 28 -25.41 12.78 7.52
CA LEU A 28 -24.80 13.98 6.96
C LEU A 28 -25.77 14.67 5.98
N GLN A 29 -26.38 13.90 5.09
CA GLN A 29 -27.37 14.39 4.12
C GLN A 29 -28.56 15.09 4.79
N GLU A 30 -29.02 14.57 5.93
CA GLU A 30 -30.12 15.16 6.70
C GLU A 30 -29.72 16.43 7.46
N LYS A 31 -28.51 16.47 8.02
CA LYS A 31 -28.09 17.54 8.94
C LYS A 31 -27.39 18.70 8.25
N GLU A 32 -26.53 18.41 7.28
CA GLU A 32 -25.67 19.36 6.61
C GLU A 32 -25.57 19.00 5.11
N PRO A 33 -26.69 19.11 4.36
CA PRO A 33 -26.74 18.69 2.96
C PRO A 33 -25.71 19.40 2.07
N ASP A 34 -25.39 20.67 2.37
CA ASP A 34 -24.41 21.48 1.63
C ASP A 34 -22.98 20.96 1.77
N LEU A 35 -22.71 20.12 2.78
CA LEU A 35 -21.40 19.51 3.02
C LEU A 35 -21.32 18.07 2.51
N MET A 36 -22.29 17.63 1.72
CA MET A 36 -22.27 16.29 1.13
C MET A 36 -21.06 16.12 0.20
N PRO A 37 -20.29 15.03 0.36
CA PRO A 37 -19.11 14.81 -0.46
C PRO A 37 -19.53 14.43 -1.89
N GLN A 38 -18.86 15.02 -2.87
CA GLN A 38 -19.02 14.64 -4.28
C GLN A 38 -18.35 13.29 -4.60
N VAL A 39 -17.43 12.85 -3.74
CA VAL A 39 -16.67 11.60 -3.88
C VAL A 39 -16.13 11.15 -2.53
N ILE A 40 -16.13 9.85 -2.28
CA ILE A 40 -15.65 9.25 -1.02
C ILE A 40 -14.40 8.41 -1.29
N LEU A 41 -13.32 8.72 -0.56
CA LEU A 41 -12.11 7.88 -0.50
C LEU A 41 -12.26 6.91 0.67
N VAL A 42 -12.33 5.62 0.36
CA VAL A 42 -12.56 4.55 1.34
C VAL A 42 -11.24 3.83 1.63
N ASP A 43 -10.90 3.66 2.92
CA ASP A 43 -9.76 2.84 3.35
C ASP A 43 -10.09 1.35 3.20
N GLY A 44 -9.96 0.85 2.00
CA GLY A 44 -10.39 -0.49 1.62
C GLY A 44 -10.33 -0.69 0.12
N ASN A 45 -10.79 -1.86 -0.33
CA ASN A 45 -10.83 -2.18 -1.75
C ASN A 45 -12.17 -1.82 -2.39
N GLY A 46 -12.13 -1.51 -3.69
CA GLY A 46 -13.27 -1.49 -4.58
C GLY A 46 -13.34 -2.79 -5.40
N VAL A 47 -13.22 -2.69 -6.72
CA VAL A 47 -13.27 -3.86 -7.63
C VAL A 47 -12.08 -4.81 -7.47
N LEU A 48 -10.97 -4.35 -6.87
CA LEU A 48 -9.84 -5.21 -6.49
C LEU A 48 -10.19 -6.05 -5.25
N HIS A 49 -11.05 -7.04 -5.45
CA HIS A 49 -11.65 -7.83 -4.37
C HIS A 49 -11.92 -9.27 -4.82
N GLN A 50 -12.03 -10.22 -3.90
CA GLN A 50 -12.24 -11.65 -4.21
C GLN A 50 -13.45 -11.91 -5.11
N ARG A 51 -14.44 -11.01 -5.07
CA ARG A 51 -15.68 -11.08 -5.84
C ARG A 51 -15.92 -9.84 -6.70
N GLY A 52 -14.90 -9.02 -6.95
CA GLY A 52 -15.06 -7.76 -7.68
C GLY A 52 -15.89 -6.68 -6.94
N PHE A 53 -16.22 -6.91 -5.67
CA PHE A 53 -17.17 -6.07 -4.92
C PHE A 53 -16.70 -5.84 -3.47
N GLY A 54 -15.73 -4.94 -3.30
CA GLY A 54 -15.21 -4.55 -2.00
C GLY A 54 -16.07 -3.51 -1.27
N VAL A 55 -15.57 -3.03 -0.12
CA VAL A 55 -16.24 -2.02 0.73
C VAL A 55 -16.56 -0.74 -0.06
N ALA A 56 -15.64 -0.26 -0.90
CA ALA A 56 -15.85 0.97 -1.66
C ALA A 56 -16.95 0.82 -2.71
N CYS A 57 -17.06 -0.35 -3.35
CA CYS A 57 -18.16 -0.65 -4.28
C CYS A 57 -19.49 -0.71 -3.54
N HIS A 58 -19.53 -1.47 -2.44
CA HIS A 58 -20.73 -1.68 -1.66
C HIS A 58 -21.27 -0.37 -1.07
N LEU A 59 -20.41 0.47 -0.50
CA LEU A 59 -20.80 1.79 -0.03
C LEU A 59 -21.29 2.68 -1.19
N GLY A 60 -20.57 2.70 -2.31
CA GLY A 60 -20.91 3.52 -3.47
C GLY A 60 -22.29 3.20 -4.05
N VAL A 61 -22.60 1.92 -4.27
CA VAL A 61 -23.91 1.53 -4.83
C VAL A 61 -25.08 1.79 -3.87
N LEU A 62 -24.86 1.74 -2.55
CA LEU A 62 -25.93 2.00 -1.59
C LEU A 62 -26.18 3.50 -1.35
N THR A 63 -25.16 4.34 -1.62
CA THR A 63 -25.24 5.79 -1.43
C THR A 63 -25.39 6.56 -2.73
N GLU A 64 -25.23 5.90 -3.88
CA GLU A 64 -25.17 6.48 -5.23
C GLU A 64 -24.07 7.55 -5.40
N LEU A 65 -23.12 7.59 -4.47
CA LEU A 65 -21.97 8.50 -4.49
C LEU A 65 -20.77 7.86 -5.19
N PRO A 66 -19.98 8.65 -5.94
CA PRO A 66 -18.69 8.21 -6.44
C PRO A 66 -17.78 7.74 -5.31
N CYS A 67 -17.23 6.54 -5.45
CA CYS A 67 -16.39 5.91 -4.42
C CYS A 67 -15.09 5.39 -5.00
N ILE A 68 -13.99 5.58 -4.26
CA ILE A 68 -12.66 5.08 -4.59
C ILE A 68 -12.18 4.18 -3.45
N GLY A 69 -11.75 2.96 -3.79
CA GLY A 69 -11.06 2.09 -2.85
C GLY A 69 -9.56 2.38 -2.83
N VAL A 70 -9.04 2.80 -1.68
CA VAL A 70 -7.62 3.04 -1.46
C VAL A 70 -7.09 2.08 -0.39
N ALA A 71 -6.38 1.04 -0.82
CA ALA A 71 -5.83 0.04 0.08
C ALA A 71 -4.33 0.26 0.35
N LYS A 72 -3.92 -0.01 1.59
CA LYS A 72 -2.52 0.12 2.05
C LYS A 72 -1.65 -1.11 1.75
N LYS A 73 -2.27 -2.22 1.36
CA LYS A 73 -1.65 -3.52 1.06
C LYS A 73 -2.30 -4.11 -0.20
N LEU A 74 -1.52 -4.86 -0.98
CA LEU A 74 -2.05 -5.60 -2.12
C LEU A 74 -2.95 -6.73 -1.62
N LEU A 75 -4.16 -6.81 -2.16
CA LEU A 75 -5.00 -7.98 -2.00
C LEU A 75 -4.68 -8.96 -3.12
N GLN A 76 -4.37 -10.21 -2.75
CA GLN A 76 -3.96 -11.25 -3.69
C GLN A 76 -5.21 -11.95 -4.25
N VAL A 77 -5.66 -11.50 -5.42
CA VAL A 77 -6.86 -11.97 -6.12
C VAL A 77 -6.58 -12.01 -7.62
N ASP A 78 -7.27 -12.89 -8.34
CA ASP A 78 -7.11 -13.07 -9.80
C ASP A 78 -5.62 -13.18 -10.21
N GLY A 79 -4.83 -13.98 -9.49
CA GLY A 79 -3.40 -14.18 -9.76
C GLY A 79 -2.49 -13.00 -9.42
N LEU A 80 -3.00 -11.90 -8.87
CA LEU A 80 -2.15 -10.84 -8.31
C LEU A 80 -1.40 -11.36 -7.09
N GLU A 81 -0.09 -11.24 -7.11
CA GLU A 81 0.80 -11.69 -6.04
C GLU A 81 1.83 -10.61 -5.69
N ASN A 82 2.22 -10.54 -4.43
CA ASN A 82 3.31 -9.67 -3.98
C ASN A 82 4.69 -10.36 -4.18
N ASN A 83 4.95 -10.79 -5.41
CA ASN A 83 6.14 -11.55 -5.81
C ASN A 83 7.34 -10.62 -6.15
N ALA A 84 8.43 -11.21 -6.66
CA ALA A 84 9.63 -10.46 -7.01
C ALA A 84 9.39 -9.41 -8.10
N LEU A 85 8.61 -9.76 -9.14
CA LEU A 85 8.25 -8.83 -10.23
C LEU A 85 7.43 -7.65 -9.71
N HIS A 86 6.50 -7.89 -8.78
CA HIS A 86 5.72 -6.83 -8.16
C HIS A 86 6.62 -5.86 -7.38
N LYS A 87 7.59 -6.39 -6.62
CA LYS A 87 8.56 -5.57 -5.87
C LYS A 87 9.48 -4.78 -6.79
N GLU A 88 9.93 -5.36 -7.90
CA GLU A 88 10.72 -4.67 -8.92
C GLU A 88 9.95 -3.48 -9.49
N LYS A 89 8.69 -3.68 -9.90
CA LYS A 89 7.82 -2.59 -10.36
C LYS A 89 7.65 -1.48 -9.33
N ILE A 90 7.56 -1.81 -8.04
CA ILE A 90 7.51 -0.80 -6.95
C ILE A 90 8.80 0.01 -6.89
N VAL A 91 9.97 -0.63 -7.05
CA VAL A 91 11.27 0.06 -7.04
C VAL A 91 11.41 1.00 -8.23
N LEU A 92 10.77 0.69 -9.36
CA LEU A 92 10.76 1.55 -10.55
C LEU A 92 9.93 2.84 -10.37
N LEU A 93 8.99 2.89 -9.42
CA LEU A 93 8.26 4.12 -9.09
C LEU A 93 9.22 5.12 -8.42
N GLN A 94 9.59 6.22 -9.08
CA GLN A 94 10.61 7.18 -8.63
C GLN A 94 10.04 8.40 -7.91
N ALA A 95 8.87 8.88 -8.33
CA ALA A 95 8.25 10.11 -7.85
C ALA A 95 6.80 9.91 -7.38
N GLY A 96 6.30 10.88 -6.60
CA GLY A 96 4.89 11.00 -6.27
C GLY A 96 4.05 11.15 -7.54
N GLY A 97 3.03 10.30 -7.67
CA GLY A 97 2.17 10.23 -8.86
C GLY A 97 2.53 9.08 -9.79
N ASP A 98 3.72 8.49 -9.67
CA ASP A 98 4.08 7.33 -10.49
C ASP A 98 3.17 6.14 -10.20
N THR A 99 2.81 5.40 -11.25
CA THR A 99 1.88 4.29 -11.16
C THR A 99 2.27 3.12 -12.05
N PHE A 100 1.74 1.93 -11.74
CA PHE A 100 1.69 0.80 -12.67
C PHE A 100 0.37 0.02 -12.50
N PRO A 101 -0.14 -0.61 -13.58
CA PRO A 101 -1.41 -1.33 -13.54
C PRO A 101 -1.31 -2.66 -12.80
N LEU A 102 -2.39 -3.01 -12.10
CA LEU A 102 -2.61 -4.29 -11.44
C LEU A 102 -3.47 -5.15 -12.35
N ILE A 103 -2.83 -5.91 -13.21
CA ILE A 103 -3.46 -6.76 -14.22
C ILE A 103 -3.61 -8.17 -13.63
N GLY A 104 -4.85 -8.65 -13.52
CA GLY A 104 -5.12 -10.01 -13.08
C GLY A 104 -4.82 -11.04 -14.18
N SER A 105 -4.83 -12.32 -13.83
CA SER A 105 -4.63 -13.45 -14.76
C SER A 105 -5.66 -13.47 -15.89
N SER A 106 -6.84 -12.91 -15.65
CA SER A 106 -7.87 -12.72 -16.68
C SER A 106 -7.51 -11.70 -17.77
N GLY A 107 -6.43 -10.92 -17.58
CA GLY A 107 -6.09 -9.75 -18.39
C GLY A 107 -6.82 -8.47 -17.95
N THR A 108 -7.71 -8.55 -16.97
CA THR A 108 -8.47 -7.40 -16.47
C THR A 108 -7.59 -6.50 -15.59
N VAL A 109 -7.66 -5.19 -15.80
CA VAL A 109 -7.04 -4.20 -14.90
C VAL A 109 -7.93 -4.01 -13.68
N LEU A 110 -7.52 -4.56 -12.54
CA LEU A 110 -8.28 -4.50 -11.28
C LEU A 110 -8.02 -3.22 -10.47
N GLY A 111 -6.94 -2.51 -10.77
CA GLY A 111 -6.56 -1.28 -10.10
C GLY A 111 -5.18 -0.79 -10.51
N MET A 112 -4.65 0.16 -9.76
CA MET A 112 -3.33 0.76 -9.95
C MET A 112 -2.54 0.75 -8.65
N ALA A 113 -1.27 0.38 -8.72
CA ALA A 113 -0.33 0.74 -7.68
C ALA A 113 0.09 2.21 -7.89
N LEU A 114 0.01 3.02 -6.84
CA LEU A 114 0.31 4.45 -6.86
C LEU A 114 1.37 4.77 -5.81
N ARG A 115 2.51 5.34 -6.22
CA ARG A 115 3.42 6.02 -5.28
C ARG A 115 2.79 7.37 -4.94
N SER A 116 2.19 7.47 -3.76
CA SER A 116 1.37 8.62 -3.39
C SER A 116 2.16 9.86 -2.96
N HIS A 117 3.43 9.71 -2.59
CA HIS A 117 4.24 10.81 -2.08
C HIS A 117 5.74 10.50 -2.23
N ASP A 118 6.57 11.52 -2.49
CA ASP A 118 8.02 11.33 -2.71
C ASP A 118 8.74 10.70 -1.53
N HIS A 119 8.32 11.04 -0.32
CA HIS A 119 8.95 10.57 0.92
C HIS A 119 8.54 9.14 1.32
N SER A 120 7.78 8.42 0.49
CA SER A 120 7.40 7.03 0.75
C SER A 120 7.58 6.14 -0.46
N THR A 121 8.24 5.00 -0.25
CA THR A 121 8.43 3.95 -1.27
C THR A 121 7.30 2.93 -1.28
N LYS A 122 6.43 2.92 -0.25
CA LYS A 122 5.33 1.94 -0.15
C LYS A 122 4.10 2.47 -0.88
N PRO A 123 3.68 1.86 -2.00
CA PRO A 123 2.56 2.36 -2.77
C PRO A 123 1.23 2.18 -2.04
N LEU A 124 0.21 2.86 -2.56
CA LEU A 124 -1.19 2.57 -2.32
C LEU A 124 -1.74 1.75 -3.49
N TYR A 125 -2.77 0.95 -3.23
CA TYR A 125 -3.46 0.17 -4.25
C TYR A 125 -4.84 0.80 -4.45
N VAL A 126 -5.00 1.51 -5.55
CA VAL A 126 -6.21 2.24 -5.90
C VAL A 126 -7.07 1.38 -6.81
N SER A 127 -8.35 1.27 -6.50
CA SER A 127 -9.33 0.54 -7.32
C SER A 127 -10.65 1.30 -7.37
N VAL A 128 -11.37 1.15 -8.47
CA VAL A 128 -12.69 1.77 -8.65
C VAL A 128 -13.66 1.23 -7.61
N GLY A 129 -14.38 2.10 -6.91
CA GLY A 129 -15.53 1.72 -6.09
C GLY A 129 -16.82 1.81 -6.91
N HIS A 130 -17.24 3.03 -7.24
CA HIS A 130 -18.49 3.30 -7.95
C HIS A 130 -18.44 4.66 -8.68
N ARG A 131 -19.11 4.78 -9.83
CA ARG A 131 -19.29 6.02 -10.63
C ARG A 131 -18.03 6.87 -10.87
N ILE A 132 -16.88 6.22 -11.03
CA ILE A 132 -15.61 6.88 -11.35
C ILE A 132 -14.72 5.95 -12.17
N SER A 133 -13.95 6.50 -13.11
CA SER A 133 -12.96 5.71 -13.86
C SER A 133 -11.70 5.50 -13.01
N LEU A 134 -10.94 4.44 -13.32
CA LEU A 134 -9.71 4.13 -12.59
C LEU A 134 -8.66 5.26 -12.70
N GLU A 135 -8.50 5.84 -13.89
CA GLU A 135 -7.56 6.94 -14.12
C GLU A 135 -7.89 8.16 -13.25
N VAL A 136 -9.15 8.58 -13.24
CA VAL A 136 -9.61 9.72 -12.42
C VAL A 136 -9.45 9.40 -10.93
N ALA A 137 -9.78 8.17 -10.51
CA ALA A 137 -9.61 7.74 -9.14
C ALA A 137 -8.16 7.81 -8.65
N VAL A 138 -7.21 7.38 -9.48
CA VAL A 138 -5.77 7.44 -9.20
C VAL A 138 -5.29 8.87 -9.11
N ARG A 139 -5.64 9.70 -10.09
CA ARG A 139 -5.29 11.13 -10.10
C ARG A 139 -5.84 11.84 -8.87
N LEU A 140 -7.12 11.68 -8.56
CA LEU A 140 -7.75 12.31 -7.41
C LEU A 140 -7.10 11.85 -6.11
N THR A 141 -6.84 10.55 -5.97
CA THR A 141 -6.15 9.99 -4.80
C THR A 141 -4.80 10.67 -4.58
N HIS A 142 -4.00 10.84 -5.64
CA HIS A 142 -2.71 11.52 -5.59
C HIS A 142 -2.86 13.01 -5.19
N HIS A 143 -3.83 13.73 -5.74
CA HIS A 143 -4.07 15.14 -5.40
C HIS A 143 -4.55 15.33 -3.96
N CYS A 144 -5.17 14.31 -3.36
CA CYS A 144 -5.51 14.30 -1.94
C CYS A 144 -4.34 13.94 -1.01
N CYS A 145 -3.15 13.61 -1.54
CA CYS A 145 -2.00 13.17 -0.74
C CYS A 145 -1.06 14.32 -0.38
N ARG A 146 -1.30 14.94 0.78
CA ARG A 146 -0.28 15.79 1.46
C ARG A 146 0.82 14.95 2.12
N PHE A 147 0.49 13.71 2.48
CA PHE A 147 1.39 12.70 3.02
C PHE A 147 1.19 11.40 2.23
N ARG A 148 1.86 10.31 2.62
CA ARG A 148 1.64 8.99 2.01
C ARG A 148 0.15 8.59 1.97
N ILE A 149 -0.60 8.83 3.04
CA ILE A 149 -2.03 8.48 3.10
C ILE A 149 -2.86 9.70 2.67
N PRO A 150 -3.87 9.54 1.79
CA PRO A 150 -4.72 10.65 1.36
C PRO A 150 -5.36 11.32 2.57
N GLU A 151 -5.44 12.65 2.54
CA GLU A 151 -5.85 13.45 3.67
C GLU A 151 -7.24 13.07 4.21
N PRO A 152 -8.28 12.78 3.39
CA PRO A 152 -9.58 12.33 3.90
C PRO A 152 -9.49 11.03 4.72
N ILE A 153 -8.74 10.04 4.23
CA ILE A 153 -8.53 8.75 4.91
C ILE A 153 -7.71 8.94 6.18
N ARG A 154 -6.64 9.75 6.11
CA ARG A 154 -5.78 10.05 7.26
C ARG A 154 -6.58 10.70 8.39
N GLN A 155 -7.44 11.65 8.03
CA GLN A 155 -8.29 12.39 8.95
C GLN A 155 -9.37 11.52 9.59
N ALA A 156 -9.95 10.58 8.84
CA ALA A 156 -10.89 9.59 9.36
C ALA A 156 -10.20 8.61 10.34
N ASP A 157 -9.01 8.10 10.01
CA ASP A 157 -8.23 7.19 10.87
C ASP A 157 -7.79 7.85 12.18
N ILE A 158 -7.38 9.12 12.14
CA ILE A 158 -7.04 9.88 13.37
C ILE A 158 -8.24 10.00 14.29
N ARG A 159 -9.40 10.41 13.75
CA ARG A 159 -10.64 10.62 14.53
C ARG A 159 -11.18 9.31 15.10
N SER A 160 -11.17 8.23 14.32
CA SER A 160 -11.64 6.92 14.80
C SER A 160 -10.75 6.39 15.93
N ARG A 161 -9.42 6.49 15.79
CA ARG A 161 -8.47 6.11 16.86
C ARG A 161 -8.61 6.99 18.10
N GLU A 162 -8.83 8.28 17.93
CA GLU A 162 -9.10 9.19 19.05
C GLU A 162 -10.38 8.83 19.78
N TYR A 163 -11.46 8.55 19.05
CA TYR A 163 -12.73 8.11 19.63
C TYR A 163 -12.57 6.84 20.47
N ILE A 164 -11.83 5.84 19.95
CA ILE A 164 -11.53 4.60 20.69
C ILE A 164 -10.73 4.90 21.96
N ARG A 165 -9.66 5.71 21.87
CA ARG A 165 -8.84 6.09 23.04
C ARG A 165 -9.67 6.78 24.12
N ARG A 166 -10.51 7.74 23.74
CA ARG A 166 -11.37 8.47 24.68
C ARG A 166 -12.40 7.55 25.32
N THR A 167 -13.09 6.75 24.52
CA THR A 167 -14.20 5.91 25.01
C THR A 167 -13.69 4.77 25.87
N LEU A 168 -12.62 4.06 25.47
CA LEU A 168 -12.05 2.97 26.26
C LEU A 168 -11.22 3.46 27.45
N GLY A 169 -10.53 4.62 27.31
CA GLY A 169 -9.83 5.25 28.43
C GLY A 169 -10.77 5.74 29.53
N GLN A 170 -12.03 6.06 29.19
CA GLN A 170 -13.09 6.37 30.14
C GLN A 170 -13.76 5.12 30.74
N LEU A 171 -13.72 3.98 30.03
CA LEU A 171 -14.38 2.71 30.44
C LEU A 171 -13.50 1.79 31.31
N GLY A 172 -12.26 2.17 31.66
CA GLY A 172 -11.51 1.52 32.75
C GLY A 172 -9.99 1.73 32.71
N VAL A 173 -9.40 2.28 33.78
CA VAL A 173 -8.73 1.59 34.91
C VAL A 173 -8.11 2.69 35.79
N ALA A 174 -8.49 2.78 37.07
CA ALA A 174 -7.79 3.64 38.04
C ALA A 174 -6.29 3.32 37.99
N PRO A 175 -5.37 4.30 37.97
CA PRO A 175 -3.96 4.02 37.71
C PRO A 175 -3.44 3.01 38.73
N ALA A 176 -3.14 1.79 38.26
CA ALA A 176 -2.37 0.84 39.05
C ALA A 176 -1.08 1.55 39.43
N GLN A 177 -0.86 1.69 40.73
CA GLN A 177 0.30 2.36 41.30
C GLN A 177 1.55 1.92 40.55
N ARG A 178 2.23 2.91 39.97
CA ARG A 178 3.52 2.76 39.33
C ARG A 178 4.49 2.30 40.43
N LYS A 179 4.64 0.98 40.62
CA LYS A 179 5.70 0.44 41.48
C LYS A 179 7.01 0.84 40.81
N ASP A 180 7.66 1.80 41.43
CA ASP A 180 8.97 2.29 41.12
C ASP A 180 9.92 1.09 41.04
N ARG A 181 10.33 0.71 39.83
CA ARG A 181 11.26 -0.40 39.62
C ARG A 181 12.68 0.13 39.73
N SER A 182 12.96 0.72 40.87
CA SER A 182 14.30 1.07 41.31
C SER A 182 14.80 -0.08 42.18
N GLN A 183 15.39 -1.09 41.55
CA GLN A 183 16.44 -1.96 42.10
C GLN A 183 16.87 -2.96 41.02
N LYS A 184 18.01 -2.67 40.39
CA LYS A 184 18.75 -3.59 39.53
C LYS A 184 19.61 -4.45 40.46
N GLU A 185 19.04 -5.54 40.98
CA GLU A 185 19.82 -6.56 41.67
C GLU A 185 20.79 -7.22 40.68
N GLN A 186 22.06 -7.16 41.05
CA GLN A 186 23.18 -7.76 40.34
C GLN A 186 23.08 -9.28 40.40
N ARG A 187 23.08 -9.93 39.24
CA ARG A 187 23.29 -11.38 39.17
C ARG A 187 24.74 -11.70 39.58
N PRO A 188 24.98 -12.61 40.54
CA PRO A 188 26.33 -13.05 40.86
C PRO A 188 26.87 -13.99 39.78
N ASN A 189 28.08 -13.68 39.30
CA ASN A 189 28.95 -14.60 38.57
C ASN A 189 29.48 -15.64 39.56
N ALA A 190 29.22 -16.93 39.32
CA ALA A 190 29.87 -18.01 40.03
C ALA A 190 30.55 -18.93 38.99
N CYS A 191 31.87 -18.80 38.92
CA CYS A 191 32.80 -19.72 38.29
C CYS A 191 33.32 -20.65 39.40
N PRO A 192 33.40 -21.97 39.25
CA PRO A 192 34.11 -22.81 40.21
C PRO A 192 35.60 -22.86 39.87
N GLN A 193 36.45 -22.49 40.83
CA GLN A 193 37.87 -22.87 40.87
C GLN A 193 38.07 -24.02 41.87
N GLY A 194 38.93 -24.97 41.51
CA GLY A 194 39.53 -25.96 42.40
C GLY A 194 40.25 -27.09 41.63
N GLY A 195 41.59 -27.04 41.56
CA GLY A 195 42.46 -28.15 41.10
C GLY A 195 42.83 -29.10 42.26
N PRO A 196 43.93 -29.90 42.22
CA PRO A 196 44.92 -30.16 41.14
C PRO A 196 45.18 -31.67 40.84
N GLY A 197 45.91 -31.97 39.76
CA GLY A 197 46.51 -33.30 39.51
C GLY A 197 46.86 -33.57 38.05
N ALA A 198 48.16 -33.54 37.71
CA ALA A 198 48.74 -33.88 36.39
C ALA A 198 49.28 -35.34 36.41
N PRO A 199 49.97 -35.86 35.36
CA PRO A 199 50.01 -35.49 33.93
C PRO A 199 49.86 -36.72 32.98
N ALA A 200 49.79 -36.49 31.67
CA ALA A 200 50.39 -37.26 30.55
C ALA A 200 49.60 -36.97 29.26
N ASP A 201 50.14 -36.88 28.06
CA ASP A 201 51.49 -36.72 27.51
C ASP A 201 51.27 -36.53 25.99
N GLN A 202 52.18 -35.81 25.34
CA GLN A 202 52.46 -35.74 23.89
C GLN A 202 51.47 -35.07 22.92
N GLY A 203 52.01 -34.09 22.18
CA GLY A 203 51.69 -33.95 20.75
C GLY A 203 51.23 -32.58 20.25
N ARG A 204 52.09 -31.56 20.33
CA ARG A 204 52.06 -30.31 19.54
C ARG A 204 53.36 -30.32 18.68
N PRO A 205 53.62 -29.35 17.78
CA PRO A 205 52.85 -28.72 16.67
C PRO A 205 53.83 -28.51 15.46
N PRO A 206 53.93 -27.31 14.83
CA PRO A 206 53.09 -26.61 13.83
C PRO A 206 53.85 -26.49 12.46
N GLU A 207 53.46 -25.70 11.45
CA GLU A 207 53.86 -24.29 11.30
C GLU A 207 53.23 -23.61 10.08
N CYS A 208 52.95 -22.32 10.26
CA CYS A 208 52.72 -21.34 9.22
C CYS A 208 54.04 -20.68 8.80
N HIS A 209 54.26 -20.49 7.51
CA HIS A 209 55.10 -19.44 6.91
C HIS A 209 54.44 -19.08 5.56
N GLY A 210 54.26 -17.85 5.09
CA GLY A 210 54.97 -16.60 5.31
C GLY A 210 55.77 -16.23 4.04
N ARG A 211 55.58 -14.98 3.56
CA ARG A 211 56.38 -14.19 2.58
C ARG A 211 55.87 -14.17 1.13
N ASP A 212 55.42 -13.00 0.66
CA ASP A 212 56.17 -11.90 -0.01
C ASP A 212 56.07 -12.11 -1.53
N SER A 213 55.88 -11.17 -2.45
CA SER A 213 56.12 -9.72 -2.47
C SER A 213 55.62 -9.14 -3.81
N SER A 214 55.32 -7.84 -3.78
CA SER A 214 55.62 -6.81 -4.81
C SER A 214 54.92 -6.76 -6.19
N SER A 215 54.48 -5.53 -6.48
CA SER A 215 54.50 -4.77 -7.75
C SER A 215 53.29 -4.78 -8.69
N ASP A 216 52.40 -3.80 -8.47
CA ASP A 216 51.78 -2.95 -9.51
C ASP A 216 52.87 -2.12 -10.27
N PRO A 217 52.58 -1.34 -11.35
CA PRO A 217 51.37 -1.18 -12.19
C PRO A 217 51.66 -1.16 -13.72
N LYS A 218 50.62 -1.20 -14.58
CA LYS A 218 50.38 -0.21 -15.66
C LYS A 218 49.27 -0.64 -16.63
N ALA A 219 48.31 0.27 -16.82
CA ALA A 219 47.40 0.33 -17.97
C ALA A 219 48.16 0.62 -19.29
N PRO A 220 47.52 0.43 -20.45
CA PRO A 220 46.87 1.59 -21.08
C PRO A 220 45.52 1.30 -21.77
N LYS A 221 44.67 2.34 -21.85
CA LYS A 221 43.59 2.49 -22.86
C LYS A 221 44.20 2.92 -24.20
N PRO A 222 43.55 2.63 -25.34
CA PRO A 222 42.76 3.65 -26.04
C PRO A 222 41.48 3.04 -26.65
N GLY A 223 40.48 3.74 -27.17
CA GLY A 223 40.27 5.14 -27.49
C GLY A 223 38.83 5.31 -28.00
N PHE A 224 38.36 6.54 -27.94
CA PHE A 224 37.08 7.03 -28.46
C PHE A 224 36.91 6.77 -29.96
N GLN A 225 35.70 6.41 -30.39
CA GLN A 225 35.21 6.72 -31.73
C GLN A 225 33.78 7.27 -31.66
N LYS A 226 33.57 8.29 -32.50
CA LYS A 226 32.49 9.28 -32.51
C LYS A 226 31.81 9.14 -33.89
N GLN A 227 30.51 8.90 -33.93
CA GLN A 227 29.65 9.11 -35.11
C GLN A 227 28.40 9.83 -34.57
N LYS A 228 28.29 11.15 -34.68
CA LYS A 228 27.88 12.01 -35.82
C LYS A 228 26.49 11.70 -36.38
N ASP A 229 25.68 12.75 -36.29
CA ASP A 229 24.32 12.99 -36.75
C ASP A 229 24.06 12.63 -38.22
N GLN A 230 22.80 12.30 -38.50
CA GLN A 230 22.10 12.74 -39.71
C GLN A 230 20.61 12.98 -39.40
N GLN A 231 20.21 14.26 -39.51
CA GLN A 231 18.85 14.71 -39.81
C GLN A 231 18.51 14.43 -41.27
N LEU A 232 17.23 14.24 -41.57
CA LEU A 232 16.45 14.74 -42.73
C LEU A 232 14.98 14.37 -42.45
N GLU A 233 14.10 15.35 -42.20
CA GLU A 233 13.03 15.82 -43.10
C GLU A 233 12.06 14.68 -43.55
N GLY A 234 10.73 14.72 -43.39
CA GLY A 234 9.78 15.81 -43.22
C GLY A 234 8.69 15.68 -44.30
N THR A 235 7.58 15.01 -44.01
CA THR A 235 6.27 15.05 -44.72
C THR A 235 5.25 14.42 -43.75
N GLY A 236 4.16 15.04 -43.28
CA GLY A 236 3.12 15.74 -44.03
C GLY A 236 2.04 14.73 -44.44
N HIS A 237 0.78 14.95 -44.00
CA HIS A 237 -0.46 14.18 -44.26
C HIS A 237 -0.71 12.97 -43.32
N GLN A 238 -1.89 12.68 -42.78
CA GLN A 238 -3.24 13.28 -42.80
C GLN A 238 -4.07 12.50 -41.76
N GLU A 239 -5.08 13.15 -41.19
CA GLU A 239 -6.01 12.57 -40.22
C GLU A 239 -6.77 11.38 -40.83
N ASP A 240 -6.79 10.24 -40.13
CA ASP A 240 -7.78 9.17 -40.33
C ASP A 240 -8.45 8.91 -38.96
N SER A 241 -9.43 9.76 -38.67
CA SER A 241 -10.56 9.42 -37.83
C SER A 241 -11.47 8.50 -38.64
N ASP A 242 -11.63 7.23 -38.25
CA ASP A 242 -12.86 6.43 -38.43
C ASP A 242 -12.62 4.93 -38.18
N LEU A 243 -12.39 4.52 -36.93
CA LEU A 243 -12.56 3.12 -36.52
C LEU A 243 -13.06 3.03 -35.07
N TRP A 244 -14.35 3.33 -34.86
CA TRP A 244 -15.08 2.87 -33.68
C TRP A 244 -16.47 2.34 -34.10
N PRO A 245 -16.86 1.11 -33.71
CA PRO A 245 -18.19 0.58 -34.01
C PRO A 245 -19.27 1.27 -33.14
N PRO A 246 -20.50 1.47 -33.64
CA PRO A 246 -21.53 2.22 -32.91
C PRO A 246 -21.95 1.50 -31.61
N SER A 247 -22.25 2.29 -30.58
CA SER A 247 -22.80 1.82 -29.30
C SER A 247 -24.20 1.22 -29.48
N PRO A 248 -24.56 0.13 -28.76
CA PRO A 248 -25.93 -0.40 -28.82
C PRO A 248 -26.94 0.52 -28.12
N ALA A 249 -28.08 0.70 -28.76
CA ALA A 249 -29.21 1.48 -28.30
C ALA A 249 -29.88 0.89 -27.03
N TRP A 250 -30.35 1.80 -26.18
CA TRP A 250 -31.11 1.54 -24.96
C TRP A 250 -32.44 0.81 -25.26
N VAL A 251 -32.68 -0.29 -24.55
CA VAL A 251 -33.99 -0.96 -24.51
C VAL A 251 -34.89 -0.19 -23.54
N GLN A 252 -35.99 0.34 -24.06
CA GLN A 252 -37.09 0.93 -23.30
C GLN A 252 -37.86 -0.17 -22.54
N SER A 253 -38.16 0.08 -21.27
CA SER A 253 -39.10 -0.73 -20.47
C SER A 253 -40.56 -0.33 -20.80
N PRO A 254 -41.51 -1.28 -20.92
CA PRO A 254 -42.93 -0.98 -21.10
C PRO A 254 -43.67 -0.86 -19.74
N PRO A 255 -44.94 -0.40 -19.75
CA PRO A 255 -45.53 0.51 -18.76
C PRO A 255 -45.98 -0.12 -17.43
#